data_AF-A0A7V8NG17-F1
#
_entry.id   AF-A0A7V8NG17-F1
#
_cell.length_a   1.000
_cell.length_b   1.000
_cell.length_c   1.000
_cell.angle_alpha   90.00
_cell.angle_beta   90.00
_cell.angle_gamma   90.00
#
_symmetry.space_group_name_H-M   'P 1'
#
loop_
_entity.id
_entity.type
_entity.pdbx_description
1 polymer ?
#
loop_
_entity_poly.entity_id
_entity_poly.type
_entity_poly.pdbx_seq_one_letter_code
_entity_poly.pdbx_strand_id
1 'polypeptide(L)'
;MIDRPSRLVRERPPGASAADALLGALRADIAERAPGSGLTDGLQDFMRCVRSSPPLLARLMLIRHQIVDRLAHTLREETGAAPDDPEPELVASQLANMTDTVTRWGTLTVSAGEDPDHAAATALTRLDILASFATDRLLNYARRPTG
;
A
#
# COMPACT_ATOMS: atom_id res chain seq x y z
N MET A 1 -4.09 -9.33 -6.32
CA MET A 1 -4.06 -8.71 -4.99
C MET A 1 -2.70 -8.90 -4.33
N ILE A 2 -2.29 -10.13 -4.01
CA ILE A 2 -1.00 -10.40 -3.33
C ILE A 2 0.22 -9.87 -4.10
N ASP A 3 0.30 -10.14 -5.41
CA ASP A 3 1.45 -9.72 -6.23
C ASP A 3 1.39 -8.24 -6.66
N ARG A 4 0.29 -7.51 -6.40
CA ARG A 4 0.10 -6.16 -6.95
C ARG A 4 1.23 -5.20 -6.53
N PRO A 5 1.64 -5.10 -5.25
CA PRO A 5 2.73 -4.22 -4.85
C PRO A 5 4.06 -4.57 -5.52
N SER A 6 4.41 -5.86 -5.55
CA SER A 6 5.61 -6.34 -6.25
C SER A 6 5.60 -6.00 -7.73
N ARG A 7 4.45 -6.17 -8.40
CA ARG A 7 4.31 -5.81 -9.81
C ARG A 7 4.53 -4.31 -10.03
N LEU A 8 3.90 -3.45 -9.22
CA LEU A 8 4.08 -2.00 -9.29
C LEU A 8 5.55 -1.60 -9.12
N VAL A 9 6.26 -2.22 -8.18
CA VAL A 9 7.70 -1.99 -8.01
C VAL A 9 8.46 -2.41 -9.27
N ARG A 10 8.29 -3.63 -9.79
CA ARG A 10 9.00 -4.10 -11.00
C ARG A 10 8.72 -3.25 -12.24
N GLU A 11 7.49 -2.78 -12.40
CA GLU A 11 7.04 -2.00 -13.56
C GLU A 11 7.37 -0.50 -13.44
N ARG A 12 7.91 -0.04 -12.30
CA ARG A 12 8.22 1.37 -12.04
C ARG A 12 9.15 1.97 -13.10
N PRO A 13 8.99 3.24 -13.50
CA PRO A 13 9.84 3.86 -14.51
C PRO A 13 11.30 3.99 -14.03
N PRO A 14 12.27 4.10 -14.96
CA PRO A 14 13.65 4.44 -14.62
C PRO A 14 13.72 5.66 -13.72
N GLY A 15 14.61 5.63 -12.74
CA GLY A 15 14.73 6.68 -11.75
C GLY A 15 13.71 6.63 -10.62
N ALA A 16 12.64 5.82 -10.65
CA ALA A 16 11.65 5.77 -9.55
C ALA A 16 12.04 4.78 -8.43
N SER A 17 11.74 5.13 -7.19
CA SER A 17 11.87 4.24 -6.01
C SER A 17 10.69 3.29 -5.85
N ALA A 18 10.81 2.33 -4.93
CA ALA A 18 9.67 1.49 -4.55
C ALA A 18 8.54 2.32 -3.94
N ALA A 19 8.87 3.35 -3.13
CA ALA A 19 7.88 4.25 -2.56
C ALA A 19 7.19 5.09 -3.64
N ASP A 20 7.93 5.60 -4.63
CA ASP A 20 7.36 6.34 -5.77
C ASP A 20 6.30 5.50 -6.48
N ALA A 21 6.60 4.22 -6.72
CA ALA A 21 5.68 3.29 -7.38
C ALA A 21 4.41 3.02 -6.55
N LEU A 22 4.57 2.68 -5.26
CA LEU A 22 3.44 2.27 -4.42
C LEU A 22 2.57 3.45 -4.00
N LEU A 23 3.18 4.53 -3.54
CA LEU A 23 2.43 5.72 -3.11
C LEU A 23 1.86 6.48 -4.32
N GLY A 24 2.53 6.44 -5.47
CA GLY A 24 1.99 6.96 -6.73
C GLY A 24 0.76 6.17 -7.19
N ALA A 25 0.83 4.84 -7.17
CA ALA A 25 -0.33 3.99 -7.50
C ALA A 25 -1.50 4.19 -6.54
N LEU A 26 -1.23 4.36 -5.24
CA LEU A 26 -2.27 4.66 -4.26
C LEU A 26 -2.93 6.02 -4.52
N ARG A 27 -2.16 7.07 -4.89
CA ARG A 27 -2.74 8.36 -5.29
C ARG A 27 -3.65 8.22 -6.51
N ALA A 28 -3.23 7.44 -7.52
CA ALA A 28 -4.05 7.15 -8.68
C ALA A 28 -5.33 6.39 -8.30
N ASP A 29 -5.21 5.36 -7.46
CA ASP A 29 -6.38 4.60 -6.97
C ASP A 29 -7.37 5.52 -6.25
N ILE A 30 -6.90 6.47 -5.43
CA ILE A 30 -7.74 7.42 -4.70
C ILE A 30 -8.44 8.37 -5.67
N ALA A 31 -7.71 8.93 -6.65
CA ALA A 31 -8.27 9.83 -7.64
C ALA A 31 -9.34 9.15 -8.53
N GLU A 32 -9.11 7.88 -8.88
CA GLU A 32 -10.03 7.08 -9.69
C GLU A 32 -11.11 6.39 -8.87
N ARG A 33 -11.06 6.47 -7.53
CA ARG A 33 -11.92 5.70 -6.59
C ARG A 33 -11.88 4.19 -6.86
N ALA A 34 -10.73 3.71 -7.32
CA ALA A 34 -10.50 2.31 -7.64
C ALA A 34 -10.49 1.45 -6.36
N PRO A 35 -10.72 0.12 -6.44
CA PRO A 35 -10.75 -0.79 -5.28
C PRO A 35 -9.55 -0.68 -4.32
N GLY A 36 -8.36 -0.31 -4.81
CA GLY A 36 -7.16 -0.12 -3.99
C GLY A 36 -7.22 1.07 -3.02
N SER A 37 -8.08 2.05 -3.27
CA SER A 37 -8.23 3.25 -2.44
C SER A 37 -9.02 3.02 -1.16
N GLY A 38 -9.80 1.95 -1.09
CA GLY A 38 -10.75 1.71 -0.01
C GLY A 38 -12.02 2.56 -0.09
N LEU A 39 -12.18 3.36 -1.16
CA LEU A 39 -13.33 4.25 -1.39
C LEU A 39 -14.44 3.62 -2.24
N THR A 40 -14.31 2.34 -2.60
CA THR A 40 -15.29 1.65 -3.44
C THR A 40 -16.55 1.29 -2.65
N ASP A 41 -17.71 1.59 -3.24
CA ASP A 41 -19.02 1.25 -2.68
C ASP A 41 -19.14 -0.24 -2.35
N GLY A 42 -19.81 -0.56 -1.24
CA GLY A 42 -20.02 -1.94 -0.77
C GLY A 42 -18.82 -2.58 -0.06
N LEU A 43 -17.63 -1.98 -0.12
CA LEU A 43 -16.46 -2.50 0.61
C LEU A 43 -16.68 -2.49 2.12
N GLN A 44 -17.45 -1.53 2.65
CA GLN A 44 -17.83 -1.52 4.06
C GLN A 44 -18.57 -2.80 4.46
N ASP A 45 -19.65 -3.15 3.76
CA ASP A 45 -20.51 -4.28 4.15
C ASP A 45 -19.72 -5.59 4.13
N PHE A 46 -18.85 -5.74 3.12
CA PHE A 46 -17.86 -6.80 3.10
C PHE A 46 -16.96 -6.77 4.35
N MET A 47 -16.35 -5.62 4.67
CA MET A 47 -15.48 -5.48 5.84
C MET A 47 -16.22 -5.66 7.17
N ARG A 48 -17.52 -5.38 7.24
CA ARG A 48 -18.38 -5.67 8.40
C ARG A 48 -18.53 -7.17 8.60
N CYS A 49 -18.82 -7.92 7.52
CA CYS A 49 -18.88 -9.38 7.52
C CYS A 49 -17.53 -10.02 7.90
N VAL A 50 -16.42 -9.50 7.37
CA VAL A 50 -15.08 -9.99 7.74
C VAL A 50 -14.79 -9.78 9.22
N ARG A 51 -15.12 -8.60 9.78
CA ARG A 51 -14.87 -8.28 11.19
C ARG A 51 -15.76 -9.07 12.16
N SER A 52 -16.95 -9.50 11.74
CA SER A 52 -17.83 -10.35 12.56
C SER A 52 -17.46 -11.83 12.53
N SER A 53 -16.47 -12.23 11.74
CA SER A 53 -16.05 -13.63 11.56
C SER A 53 -14.56 -13.82 11.84
N PRO A 54 -14.18 -14.43 12.99
CA PRO A 54 -12.77 -14.67 13.31
C PRO A 54 -11.99 -15.42 12.23
N PRO A 55 -12.54 -16.48 11.56
CA PRO A 55 -11.84 -17.14 10.46
C PRO A 55 -11.57 -16.23 9.25
N LEU A 56 -12.51 -15.35 8.90
CA LEU A 56 -12.33 -14.40 7.79
C LEU A 56 -11.28 -13.34 8.14
N LEU A 57 -11.28 -12.86 9.38
CA LEU A 57 -10.26 -11.93 9.86
C LEU A 57 -8.86 -12.56 9.81
N ALA A 58 -8.72 -13.80 10.29
CA ALA A 58 -7.46 -14.55 10.21
C ALA A 58 -7.01 -14.72 8.76
N ARG A 59 -7.94 -15.04 7.84
CA ARG A 59 -7.63 -15.15 6.41
C ARG A 59 -7.13 -13.83 5.83
N LEU A 60 -7.74 -12.70 6.20
CA LEU A 60 -7.29 -11.38 5.77
C LEU A 60 -5.89 -11.05 6.30
N MET A 61 -5.58 -11.38 7.56
CA MET A 61 -4.24 -11.20 8.12
C MET A 61 -3.19 -12.04 7.37
N LEU A 62 -3.50 -13.30 7.04
CA LEU A 62 -2.61 -14.14 6.23
C LEU A 62 -2.33 -13.55 4.86
N ILE A 63 -3.34 -12.97 4.21
CA ILE A 63 -3.17 -12.30 2.91
C ILE A 63 -2.24 -11.09 3.03
N ARG A 64 -2.34 -10.31 4.11
CA ARG A 64 -1.45 -9.17 4.37
C ARG A 64 0.00 -9.61 4.57
N HIS A 65 0.24 -10.68 5.34
CA HIS A 65 1.57 -11.27 5.46
C HIS A 65 2.12 -11.70 4.10
N GLN A 66 1.32 -12.41 3.30
CA GLN A 66 1.72 -12.83 1.95
C GLN A 66 2.07 -11.65 1.03
N ILE A 67 1.37 -10.51 1.15
CA ILE A 67 1.71 -9.28 0.42
C ILE A 67 3.09 -8.76 0.83
N VAL A 68 3.35 -8.65 2.14
CA VAL A 68 4.62 -8.16 2.68
C VAL A 68 5.78 -9.08 2.27
N ASP A 69 5.62 -10.40 2.44
CA ASP A 69 6.63 -11.38 2.07
C ASP A 69 6.97 -11.31 0.57
N ARG A 70 5.93 -11.18 -0.27
CA ARG A 70 6.09 -11.08 -1.72
C ARG A 70 6.78 -9.77 -2.12
N LEU A 71 6.46 -8.66 -1.46
CA LEU A 71 7.11 -7.38 -1.68
C LEU A 71 8.58 -7.41 -1.21
N ALA A 72 8.86 -7.98 -0.03
CA ALA A 72 10.21 -8.13 0.50
C ALA A 72 11.11 -8.94 -0.45
N HIS A 73 10.58 -10.04 -0.97
CA HIS A 73 11.29 -10.85 -1.97
C HIS A 73 11.63 -10.03 -3.23
N THR A 74 10.66 -9.28 -3.76
CA THR A 74 10.89 -8.40 -4.92
C THR A 74 11.90 -7.31 -4.60
N LEU A 75 11.83 -6.66 -3.44
CA LEU A 75 12.79 -5.63 -3.06
C LEU A 75 14.22 -6.17 -2.95
N ARG A 76 14.37 -7.40 -2.47
CA ARG A 76 15.66 -8.08 -2.42
C ARG A 76 16.22 -8.34 -3.82
N GLU A 77 15.40 -8.85 -4.73
CA GLU A 77 15.80 -9.05 -6.14
C GLU A 77 16.22 -7.72 -6.81
N GLU A 78 15.46 -6.65 -6.57
CA GLU A 78 15.69 -5.34 -7.19
C GLU A 78 16.93 -4.61 -6.66
N THR A 79 17.36 -4.92 -5.43
CA THR A 79 18.51 -4.28 -4.79
C THR A 79 19.78 -5.14 -4.80
N GLY A 80 19.65 -6.44 -5.08
CA GLY A 80 20.75 -7.39 -4.94
C GLY A 80 21.17 -7.60 -3.47
N ALA A 81 20.29 -7.26 -2.52
CA ALA A 81 20.57 -7.40 -1.09
C ALA A 81 20.87 -8.85 -0.72
N ALA A 82 21.76 -9.04 0.26
CA ALA A 82 22.17 -10.36 0.71
C ALA A 82 20.99 -11.16 1.29
N PRO A 83 21.03 -12.51 1.27
CA PRO A 83 19.95 -13.34 1.80
C PRO A 83 19.62 -13.12 3.29
N ASP A 84 20.59 -12.66 4.06
CA ASP A 84 20.49 -12.36 5.49
C ASP A 84 20.30 -10.86 5.79
N ASP A 85 20.27 -10.01 4.76
CA ASP A 85 19.99 -8.59 4.93
C ASP A 85 18.51 -8.39 5.33
N PRO A 86 18.23 -7.81 6.51
CA PRO A 86 16.88 -7.56 6.97
C PRO A 86 16.23 -6.34 6.30
N GLU A 87 16.99 -5.49 5.60
CA GLU A 87 16.49 -4.21 5.08
C GLU A 87 15.30 -4.34 4.11
N PRO A 88 15.31 -5.25 3.11
CA PRO A 88 14.17 -5.42 2.20
C PRO A 88 12.86 -5.77 2.91
N GLU A 89 12.92 -6.58 3.97
CA GLU A 89 11.74 -7.01 4.74
C GLU A 89 11.18 -5.85 5.59
N LEU A 90 12.06 -5.10 6.25
CA LEU A 90 11.68 -3.92 7.03
C LEU A 90 11.07 -2.85 6.13
N VAL A 91 11.67 -2.58 4.97
CA VAL A 91 11.13 -1.61 4.01
C VAL A 91 9.78 -2.08 3.46
N ALA A 92 9.64 -3.34 3.05
CA ALA A 92 8.37 -3.89 2.57
C ALA A 92 7.25 -3.73 3.60
N SER A 93 7.55 -4.03 4.87
CA SER A 93 6.60 -3.91 5.97
C SER A 93 6.12 -2.46 6.17
N GLN A 94 7.05 -1.50 6.14
CA GLN A 94 6.73 -0.08 6.29
C GLN A 94 5.88 0.43 5.13
N LEU A 95 6.29 0.16 3.88
CA LEU A 95 5.56 0.60 2.69
C LEU A 95 4.15 -0.02 2.61
N ALA A 96 4.02 -1.32 2.90
CA ALA A 96 2.72 -1.99 2.95
C ALA A 96 1.82 -1.38 4.02
N ASN A 97 2.36 -1.09 5.21
CA ASN A 97 1.62 -0.44 6.29
C ASN A 97 1.16 0.98 5.91
N MET A 98 1.97 1.74 5.17
CA MET A 98 1.57 3.06 4.69
C MET A 98 0.35 2.99 3.77
N THR A 99 0.36 2.05 2.81
CA THR A 99 -0.79 1.81 1.91
C THR A 99 -2.02 1.35 2.69
N ASP A 100 -1.88 0.34 3.55
CA ASP A 100 -2.98 -0.22 4.34
C ASP A 100 -3.61 0.81 5.27
N THR A 101 -2.82 1.71 5.83
CA THR A 101 -3.30 2.78 6.70
C THR A 101 -4.29 3.66 5.95
N VAL A 102 -3.89 4.21 4.80
CA VAL A 102 -4.74 5.12 4.00
C VAL A 102 -5.98 4.40 3.47
N THR A 103 -5.84 3.18 2.94
CA THR A 103 -6.98 2.37 2.47
C THR A 103 -7.99 2.11 3.60
N ARG A 104 -7.51 1.80 4.82
CA ARG A 104 -8.38 1.60 5.99
C ARG A 104 -9.15 2.88 6.35
N TRP A 105 -8.51 4.04 6.27
CA TRP A 105 -9.17 5.32 6.49
C TRP A 105 -10.28 5.56 5.45
N GLY A 106 -9.98 5.39 4.16
CA GLY A 106 -10.95 5.53 3.09
C GLY A 106 -12.19 4.66 3.31
N THR A 107 -12.00 3.40 3.70
CA THR A 107 -13.12 2.49 4.00
C THR A 107 -13.97 2.98 5.19
N LEU A 108 -13.35 3.52 6.25
CA LEU A 108 -14.09 4.06 7.40
C LEU A 108 -14.87 5.33 7.03
N THR A 109 -14.29 6.19 6.22
CA THR A 109 -14.90 7.43 5.74
C THR A 109 -16.15 7.14 4.88
N VAL A 110 -16.04 6.25 3.89
CA VAL A 110 -17.21 5.84 3.08
C VAL A 110 -18.29 5.19 3.96
N SER A 111 -17.88 4.41 4.97
CA SER A 111 -18.82 3.80 5.92
C SER A 111 -19.62 4.82 6.74
N ALA A 112 -19.10 6.03 6.92
CA ALA A 112 -19.77 7.10 7.64
C ALA A 112 -20.74 7.89 6.75
N GLY A 113 -20.84 7.56 5.46
CA GLY A 113 -21.69 8.26 4.49
C GLY A 113 -21.15 9.63 4.08
N GLU A 114 -19.85 9.85 4.22
CA GLU A 114 -19.20 11.08 3.72
C GLU A 114 -19.26 11.14 2.18
N ASP A 115 -19.28 12.37 1.67
CA ASP A 115 -19.22 12.63 0.23
C ASP A 115 -17.94 12.01 -0.39
N PRO A 116 -18.03 11.23 -1.48
CA PRO A 116 -16.89 10.54 -2.06
C PRO A 116 -15.75 11.45 -2.52
N ASP A 117 -16.07 12.66 -3.02
CA ASP A 117 -15.04 13.58 -3.51
C ASP A 117 -14.31 14.23 -2.33
N HIS A 118 -15.04 14.56 -1.26
CA HIS A 118 -14.43 15.01 -0.01
C HIS A 118 -13.58 13.91 0.67
N ALA A 119 -14.07 12.67 0.64
CA ALA A 119 -13.34 11.51 1.15
C ALA A 119 -12.01 11.29 0.39
N ALA A 120 -12.04 11.39 -0.94
CA ALA A 120 -10.85 11.29 -1.78
C ALA A 120 -9.85 12.42 -1.49
N ALA A 121 -10.31 13.67 -1.43
CA ALA A 121 -9.46 14.81 -1.09
C ALA A 121 -8.79 14.64 0.28
N THR A 122 -9.55 14.20 1.27
CA THR A 122 -9.06 13.93 2.63
C THR A 122 -8.05 12.77 2.65
N ALA A 123 -8.29 11.72 1.87
CA ALA A 123 -7.36 10.59 1.76
C ALA A 123 -6.02 11.01 1.14
N LEU A 124 -6.04 11.87 0.11
CA LEU A 124 -4.81 12.45 -0.48
C LEU A 124 -4.05 13.29 0.53
N THR A 125 -4.71 14.20 1.25
CA THR A 125 -4.06 15.00 2.31
C THR A 125 -3.43 14.11 3.38
N ARG A 126 -4.13 13.06 3.81
CA ARG A 126 -3.60 12.11 4.80
C ARG A 126 -2.40 11.33 4.28
N LEU A 127 -2.42 10.93 3.01
CA LEU A 127 -1.29 10.26 2.37
C LEU A 127 -0.06 11.17 2.32
N ASP A 128 -0.24 12.46 2.03
CA ASP A 128 0.86 13.43 2.02
C ASP A 128 1.43 13.64 3.43
N ILE A 129 0.58 13.77 4.45
CA ILE A 129 1.01 13.83 5.85
C ILE A 129 1.76 12.55 6.24
N LEU A 130 1.23 11.37 5.90
CA LEU A 130 1.86 10.10 6.22
C LEU A 130 3.23 9.96 5.54
N ALA A 131 3.34 10.36 4.26
CA ALA A 131 4.60 10.38 3.53
C ALA A 131 5.61 11.35 4.14
N SER A 132 5.16 12.47 4.73
CA SER A 132 6.05 13.43 5.40
C SER A 132 6.74 12.88 6.66
N PHE A 133 6.21 11.82 7.28
CA PHE A 133 6.84 11.15 8.42
C PHE A 133 7.91 10.13 8.00
N ALA A 134 7.94 9.75 6.72
CA ALA A 134 8.92 8.80 6.22
C ALA A 134 10.29 9.45 6.06
N THR A 135 11.34 8.69 6.34
CA THR A 135 12.71 9.14 6.13
C THR A 135 13.06 9.15 4.64
N ASP A 136 14.01 10.00 4.26
CA ASP A 136 14.54 10.01 2.89
C ASP A 136 15.06 8.64 2.47
N ARG A 137 15.71 7.90 3.37
CA ARG A 137 16.19 6.53 3.08
C ARG A 137 15.05 5.60 2.69
N LEU A 138 13.93 5.62 3.43
CA LEU A 138 12.76 4.80 3.12
C LEU A 138 12.13 5.19 1.79
N LEU A 139 11.95 6.50 1.54
CA LEU A 139 11.33 7.02 0.33
C LEU A 139 12.19 6.79 -0.92
N ASN A 140 13.50 6.67 -0.77
CA ASN A 140 14.44 6.48 -1.88
C ASN A 140 14.93 5.04 -2.05
N TYR A 141 14.46 4.09 -1.23
CA TYR A 141 14.89 2.70 -1.30
C TYR A 141 14.48 2.01 -2.61
N ALA A 142 15.34 1.11 -3.10
CA ALA A 142 15.17 0.39 -4.36
C ALA A 142 14.90 1.31 -5.58
N ARG A 143 15.60 2.44 -5.67
CA ARG A 143 15.51 3.33 -6.83
C ARG A 143 16.02 2.63 -8.09
N ARG A 144 15.18 2.60 -9.13
CA ARG A 144 15.53 2.01 -10.43
C ARG A 144 16.59 2.90 -11.10
N PRO A 145 17.67 2.33 -11.68
CA PRO A 145 18.64 3.11 -12.45
C PRO A 145 17.98 3.91 -13.59
N THR A 146 18.49 5.11 -13.89
CA THR A 146 17.92 6.01 -14.92
C THR A 146 18.27 5.61 -16.36
N GLY A 147 19.25 4.72 -16.55
CA GLY A 147 19.90 4.51 -17.85
C GLY A 147 20.90 5.62 -18.16
#